data_AF-A0A2D4H6V4-F1
#
_entry.id   AF-A0A2D4H6V4-F1
#
_cell.length_a   1.000
_cell.length_b   1.000
_cell.length_c   1.000
_cell.angle_alpha   90.00
_cell.angle_beta   90.00
_cell.angle_gamma   90.00
#
_symmetry.space_group_name_H-M   'P 1'
#
loop_
_entity.id
_entity.type
_entity.pdbx_description
1 polymer ?
#
loop_
_entity_poly.entity_id
_entity_poly.type
_entity_poly.pdbx_seq_one_letter_code
_entity_poly.pdbx_strand_id
1 'polypeptide(L)'
;TAWDPLNDEDKKKIADFNRDNEKALSIIGLTLTDQQLVHIHGEESAAKCWDILKKIYVRDSVGAHIHLTRKQFRARLLKGGDMLAHLEFMKRTLQQLQEKELIFSE
;
A
#
# COMPACT_ATOMS: atom_id res chain seq x y z
N THR A 1 7.35 -26.72 -1.54
CA THR A 1 6.63 -27.98 -1.32
C THR A 1 5.34 -27.65 -0.62
N ALA A 2 4.18 -28.09 -1.13
CA ALA A 2 2.91 -27.91 -0.43
C ALA A 2 2.96 -28.69 0.91
N TRP A 3 2.43 -28.10 1.98
CA TRP A 3 2.36 -28.77 3.29
C TRP A 3 1.44 -30.00 3.20
N ASP A 4 1.87 -31.12 3.78
CA ASP A 4 1.09 -32.37 3.77
C ASP A 4 0.17 -32.41 5.00
N PRO A 5 -1.16 -32.37 4.84
CA PRO A 5 -2.10 -32.39 5.96
C PRO A 5 -2.15 -33.73 6.70
N LEU A 6 -1.46 -34.78 6.25
CA LEU A 6 -1.33 -36.05 6.96
C LEU A 6 -0.15 -36.08 7.94
N ASN A 7 0.85 -35.22 7.75
CA ASN A 7 2.00 -35.06 8.63
C ASN A 7 1.67 -34.16 9.83
N ASP A 8 1.91 -34.63 11.06
CA ASP A 8 1.54 -33.91 12.28
C ASP A 8 2.27 -32.56 12.45
N GLU A 9 3.52 -32.44 11.97
CA GLU A 9 4.23 -31.15 11.97
C GLU A 9 3.60 -30.14 11.01
N ASP A 10 3.18 -30.59 9.84
CA ASP A 10 2.59 -29.74 8.81
C ASP A 10 1.14 -29.37 9.14
N LYS A 11 0.38 -30.27 9.81
CA LYS A 11 -0.92 -29.94 10.41
C LYS A 11 -0.82 -28.76 11.37
N LYS A 12 0.19 -28.75 12.23
CA LYS A 12 0.42 -27.65 13.17
C LYS A 12 0.71 -26.33 12.44
N LYS A 13 1.57 -26.37 11.41
CA LYS A 13 1.88 -25.19 10.58
C LYS A 13 0.64 -24.64 9.85
N ILE A 14 -0.21 -25.52 9.31
CA ILE A 14 -1.48 -25.13 8.67
C ILE A 14 -2.40 -24.44 9.69
N ALA A 15 -2.52 -24.99 10.90
CA ALA A 15 -3.36 -24.41 11.94
C ALA A 15 -2.87 -23.03 12.40
N ASP A 16 -1.56 -22.88 12.63
CA ASP A 16 -0.95 -21.59 12.98
C ASP A 16 -1.13 -20.57 11.84
N PHE A 17 -0.92 -20.97 10.59
CA PHE A 17 -1.14 -20.11 9.43
C PHE A 17 -2.60 -19.65 9.32
N ASN A 18 -3.57 -20.55 9.48
CA ASN A 18 -4.99 -20.21 9.41
C ASN A 18 -5.37 -19.22 10.52
N ARG A 19 -4.88 -19.43 11.75
CA ARG A 19 -5.10 -18.50 12.87
C ARG A 19 -4.56 -17.11 12.55
N ASP A 20 -3.35 -17.03 12.02
CA ASP A 20 -2.72 -15.75 11.71
C ASP A 20 -3.44 -15.05 10.53
N ASN A 21 -3.91 -15.82 9.54
CA ASN A 21 -4.71 -15.34 8.43
C ASN A 21 -6.07 -14.77 8.90
N GLU A 22 -6.80 -15.48 9.77
CA GLU A 22 -8.07 -14.99 10.34
C GLU A 22 -7.88 -13.72 11.18
N LYS A 23 -6.79 -13.67 11.97
CA LYS A 23 -6.44 -12.48 12.75
C LYS A 23 -6.17 -11.29 11.83
N ALA A 24 -5.41 -11.50 10.75
CA ALA A 24 -5.12 -10.46 9.77
C ALA A 24 -6.39 -10.00 9.04
N LEU A 25 -7.26 -10.92 8.60
CA LEU A 25 -8.55 -10.58 7.99
C LEU A 25 -9.42 -9.74 8.92
N SER A 26 -9.47 -10.10 10.21
CA SER A 26 -10.24 -9.35 11.20
C SER A 26 -9.73 -7.93 11.35
N ILE A 27 -8.40 -7.74 11.41
CA ILE A 27 -7.79 -6.41 11.48
C ILE A 27 -8.08 -5.61 10.21
N ILE A 28 -7.92 -6.22 9.03
CA ILE A 28 -8.22 -5.57 7.74
C ILE A 28 -9.70 -5.15 7.69
N GLY A 29 -10.62 -6.05 8.06
CA GLY A 29 -12.05 -5.77 8.09
C GLY A 29 -12.42 -4.61 9.01
N LEU A 30 -11.82 -4.54 10.21
CA LEU A 30 -12.10 -3.51 11.21
C LEU A 30 -11.48 -2.14 10.89
N THR A 31 -10.46 -2.10 10.05
CA THR A 31 -9.72 -0.86 9.72
C THR A 31 -10.27 -0.16 8.47
N LEU A 32 -11.02 -0.87 7.64
CA LEU A 32 -11.57 -0.34 6.40
C LEU A 32 -12.97 0.22 6.58
N THR A 33 -13.32 1.18 5.72
CA THR A 33 -14.68 1.70 5.61
C THR A 33 -15.55 0.78 4.74
N ASP A 34 -16.87 0.84 4.90
CA ASP A 34 -17.82 0.01 4.13
C ASP A 34 -17.61 0.10 2.61
N GLN A 35 -17.29 1.30 2.10
CA GLN A 35 -17.00 1.50 0.68
C GLN A 35 -15.76 0.72 0.21
N GLN A 36 -14.75 0.58 1.07
CA GLN A 36 -13.52 -0.14 0.76
C GLN A 36 -13.70 -1.65 0.90
N LEU A 37 -14.54 -2.10 1.85
CA LEU A 37 -14.83 -3.52 2.09
C LEU A 37 -15.45 -4.21 0.87
N VAL A 38 -16.21 -3.47 0.04
CA VAL A 38 -16.78 -3.98 -1.22
C VAL A 38 -15.70 -4.58 -2.14
N HIS A 39 -14.47 -4.08 -2.11
CA HIS A 39 -13.39 -4.56 -3.00
C HIS A 39 -12.77 -5.90 -2.57
N ILE A 40 -12.90 -6.27 -1.30
CA ILE A 40 -12.31 -7.51 -0.74
C ILE A 40 -13.38 -8.51 -0.30
N HIS A 41 -14.64 -8.24 -0.65
CA HIS A 41 -15.76 -9.10 -0.27
C HIS A 41 -15.61 -10.50 -0.87
N GLY A 42 -15.67 -11.52 -0.01
CA GLY A 42 -15.57 -12.93 -0.41
C GLY A 42 -14.14 -13.48 -0.49
N GLU A 43 -13.11 -12.70 -0.17
CA GLU A 43 -11.73 -13.20 -0.10
C GLU A 43 -11.40 -13.76 1.29
N GLU A 44 -10.97 -15.02 1.32
CA GLU A 44 -10.61 -15.74 2.57
C GLU A 44 -9.11 -15.65 2.89
N SER A 45 -8.31 -15.01 2.02
CA SER A 45 -6.88 -14.83 2.24
C SER A 45 -6.57 -13.38 2.55
N ALA A 46 -6.06 -13.11 3.75
CA ALA A 46 -5.62 -11.78 4.15
C ALA A 46 -4.57 -11.21 3.19
N ALA A 47 -3.68 -12.07 2.67
CA ALA A 47 -2.67 -11.69 1.68
C ALA A 47 -3.32 -11.18 0.38
N LYS A 48 -4.32 -11.90 -0.14
CA LYS A 48 -5.05 -11.46 -1.35
C LYS A 48 -5.84 -10.17 -1.10
N CYS A 49 -6.51 -10.06 0.06
CA CYS A 49 -7.19 -8.82 0.45
C CYS A 49 -6.21 -7.63 0.41
N TRP A 50 -5.02 -7.80 0.98
CA TRP A 50 -3.98 -6.77 0.97
C TRP A 50 -3.53 -6.42 -0.45
N ASP A 51 -3.27 -7.40 -1.30
CA ASP A 51 -2.83 -7.16 -2.69
C ASP A 51 -3.88 -6.40 -3.52
N ILE A 52 -5.17 -6.73 -3.36
CA ILE A 52 -6.27 -6.02 -4.02
C ILE A 52 -6.32 -4.56 -3.55
N LEU A 53 -6.28 -4.34 -2.23
CA LEU A 53 -6.30 -2.99 -1.65
C LEU A 53 -5.08 -2.19 -2.11
N LYS A 54 -3.89 -2.79 -2.08
CA LYS A 54 -2.65 -2.18 -2.57
C LYS A 54 -2.79 -1.76 -4.02
N LYS A 55 -3.29 -2.64 -4.89
CA LYS A 55 -3.48 -2.31 -6.32
C LYS A 55 -4.44 -1.13 -6.56
N ILE A 56 -5.51 -1.03 -5.77
CA ILE A 56 -6.53 0.00 -5.95
C ILE A 56 -6.07 1.36 -5.38
N TYR A 57 -5.55 1.34 -4.15
CA TYR A 57 -5.29 2.55 -3.36
C TYR A 57 -3.84 3.00 -3.42
N VAL A 58 -2.91 2.06 -3.52
CA VAL A 58 -1.48 2.33 -3.71
C VAL A 58 -1.18 2.29 -5.20
N ARG A 59 -1.70 3.29 -5.94
CA ARG A 59 -1.38 3.48 -7.36
C ARG A 59 0.05 3.99 -7.51
N ASP A 60 0.98 3.05 -7.49
CA ASP A 60 2.39 3.30 -7.76
C ASP A 60 2.73 2.98 -9.22
N SER A 61 2.19 3.79 -10.12
CA SER A 61 2.49 3.66 -11.56
C SER A 61 3.68 4.53 -11.93
N VAL A 62 4.48 4.08 -12.89
CA VAL A 62 5.55 4.86 -13.52
C VAL A 62 5.04 6.22 -14.01
N GLY A 63 3.79 6.28 -14.50
CA GLY A 63 3.15 7.54 -14.89
C GLY A 63 2.92 8.50 -13.72
N ALA A 64 2.52 8.00 -12.55
CA ALA A 64 2.39 8.78 -11.33
C ALA A 64 3.75 9.29 -10.83
N HIS A 65 4.80 8.48 -10.95
CA HIS A 65 6.17 8.89 -10.66
C HIS A 65 6.62 10.02 -11.59
N ILE A 66 6.54 9.82 -12.92
CA ILE A 66 6.88 10.85 -13.92
C ILE A 66 6.10 12.14 -13.69
N HIS A 67 4.81 12.04 -13.35
CA HIS A 67 3.99 13.21 -13.05
C HIS A 67 4.51 13.99 -11.84
N LEU A 68 4.82 13.31 -10.72
CA LEU A 68 5.35 13.93 -9.51
C LEU A 68 6.74 14.52 -9.74
N THR A 69 7.63 13.83 -10.45
CA THR A 69 8.95 14.35 -10.83
C THR A 69 8.80 15.64 -11.64
N ARG A 70 7.94 15.64 -12.67
CA ARG A 70 7.68 16.83 -13.48
C ARG A 70 7.08 17.97 -12.65
N LYS A 71 6.16 17.66 -11.74
CA LYS A 71 5.53 18.64 -10.84
C LYS A 71 6.56 19.31 -9.93
N GLN A 72 7.50 18.54 -9.39
CA GLN A 72 8.58 19.06 -8.54
C GLN A 72 9.51 19.99 -9.30
N PHE A 73 10.07 19.54 -10.43
CA PHE A 73 11.04 20.33 -11.19
C PHE A 73 10.43 21.51 -11.96
N ARG A 74 9.12 21.51 -12.19
CA ARG A 74 8.40 22.66 -12.78
C ARG A 74 7.87 23.65 -11.74
N ALA A 75 7.96 23.34 -10.45
CA ALA A 75 7.55 24.25 -9.39
C ALA A 75 8.42 25.51 -9.45
N ARG A 76 7.78 26.68 -9.53
CA ARG A 76 8.47 27.98 -9.50
C ARG A 76 7.76 28.89 -8.50
N LEU A 77 8.53 29.56 -7.65
CA LEU A 77 8.01 30.61 -6.80
C LEU A 77 7.50 31.75 -7.69
N LEU A 78 6.22 32.10 -7.54
CA LEU A 78 5.64 33.23 -8.25
C LEU A 78 6.19 34.54 -7.70
N LYS A 79 6.25 35.58 -8.55
CA LYS A 79 6.69 36.91 -8.11
C LYS A 79 5.69 37.45 -7.07
N GLY A 80 6.19 37.77 -5.87
CA GLY A 80 5.35 38.15 -4.73
C GLY A 80 4.62 37.00 -4.05
N GLY A 81 4.95 35.74 -4.38
CA GLY A 81 4.39 34.56 -3.72
C GLY A 81 5.02 34.28 -2.36
N ASP A 82 4.31 33.52 -1.53
CA ASP A 82 4.81 33.07 -0.24
C ASP A 82 5.89 31.99 -0.39
N MET A 83 7.08 32.30 0.13
CA MET A 83 8.22 31.40 0.13
C MET A 83 8.01 30.18 1.02
N LEU A 84 7.36 30.33 2.18
CA LEU A 84 7.15 29.22 3.11
C LEU A 84 6.18 28.19 2.52
N ALA A 85 5.04 28.64 2.00
CA ALA A 85 4.10 27.76 1.29
C ALA A 85 4.75 27.06 0.09
N HIS A 86 5.65 27.75 -0.63
CA HIS A 86 6.37 27.15 -1.75
C HIS A 86 7.35 26.05 -1.30
N LEU A 87 8.12 26.30 -0.24
CA LEU A 87 9.03 25.31 0.33
C LEU A 87 8.27 24.11 0.90
N GLU A 88 7.14 24.34 1.55
CA GLU A 88 6.28 23.27 2.07
C GLU A 88 5.70 22.40 0.95
N PHE A 89 5.25 23.04 -0.14
CA PHE A 89 4.81 22.34 -1.34
C PHE A 89 5.93 21.46 -1.93
N MET A 90 7.13 22.02 -2.08
CA MET A 90 8.29 21.29 -2.60
C MET A 90 8.69 20.12 -1.70
N LYS A 91 8.72 20.35 -0.37
CA LYS A 91 9.04 19.32 0.62
C LYS A 91 8.04 18.18 0.56
N ARG A 92 6.74 18.48 0.56
CA ARG A 92 5.67 17.48 0.49
C ARG A 92 5.73 16.67 -0.79
N THR A 93 5.98 17.33 -1.92
CA THR A 93 6.06 16.66 -3.23
C THR A 93 7.30 15.75 -3.31
N LEU A 94 8.43 16.15 -2.70
CA LEU A 94 9.61 15.28 -2.56
C LEU A 94 9.35 14.07 -1.66
N GLN A 95 8.69 14.25 -0.52
CA GLN A 95 8.35 13.14 0.37
C GLN A 95 7.46 12.10 -0.34
N GLN A 96 6.45 12.56 -1.08
CA GLN A 96 5.60 11.68 -1.89
C GLN A 96 6.36 10.93 -2.99
N LEU A 97 7.46 11.49 -3.47
CA LEU A 97 8.30 10.87 -4.49
C LEU A 97 9.21 9.82 -3.85
N GLN A 98 9.82 10.15 -2.72
CA GLN A 98 10.65 9.22 -1.93
C GLN A 98 9.86 8.02 -1.41
N GLU A 99 8.65 8.22 -0.91
CA GLU A 99 7.75 7.14 -0.47
C GLU A 99 7.44 6.14 -1.60
N LYS A 100 7.40 6.62 -2.85
CA LYS A 100 7.21 5.77 -4.02
C LYS A 100 8.51 5.11 -4.48
N GLU A 101 9.65 5.82 -4.46
CA GLU A 101 10.95 5.25 -4.80
C GLU A 101 11.38 4.12 -3.83
N LEU A 102 11.00 4.19 -2.55
CA LEU A 102 11.26 3.12 -1.57
C LEU A 102 10.60 1.77 -1.95
N ILE A 103 9.60 1.79 -2.83
CA ILE A 103 8.92 0.58 -3.34
C ILE A 103 9.68 -0.03 -4.53
N PHE A 104 10.61 0.73 -5.15
CA PHE A 104 11.42 0.33 -6.31
C PHE A 104 12.89 0.01 -5.98
N SER A 105 13.27 -0.09 -4.70
CA SER A 105 14.58 -0.64 -4.35
C SER A 105 14.57 -2.15 -4.61
N GLU A 106 15.31 -2.58 -5.63
CA GLU A 106 15.57 -4.00 -5.98
C GLU A 106 16.06 -4.83 -4.79
#